data_AF-A0A7Y4SAK5-F1
#
_entry.id   AF-A0A7Y4SAK5-F1
#
_cell.length_a   1.000
_cell.length_b   1.000
_cell.length_c   1.000
_cell.angle_alpha   90.00
_cell.angle_beta   90.00
_cell.angle_gamma   90.00
#
_symmetry.space_group_name_H-M   'P 1'
#
loop_
_entity.id
_entity.type
_entity.pdbx_description
1 polymer ?
#
loop_
_entity_poly.entity_id
_entity_poly.type
_entity_poly.pdbx_seq_one_letter_code
_entity_poly.pdbx_strand_id
1 'polypeptide(L)' 'MTEQDQKQLGTTLWGIADTLRGAMNADDFRDYMLSFLFLRYLSDNYEAAAQKELGADYPKLETND' A
#
# COMPACT_ATOMS: atom_id res chain seq x y z
N MET A 1 20.18 4.03 -0.57
CA MET A 1 19.75 2.98 -1.52
C MET A 1 20.69 3.00 -2.71
N THR A 2 21.36 1.90 -2.97
CA THR A 2 22.17 1.72 -4.18
C THR A 2 21.28 1.33 -5.36
N GLU A 3 21.75 1.47 -6.60
CA GLU A 3 21.00 1.01 -7.78
C GLU A 3 20.70 -0.50 -7.73
N GLN A 4 21.59 -1.27 -7.09
CA GLN A 4 21.42 -2.70 -6.90
C GLN A 4 20.23 -3.01 -5.97
N ASP A 5 20.10 -2.24 -4.88
CA ASP A 5 18.96 -2.38 -3.95
C ASP A 5 17.63 -2.05 -4.64
N GLN A 6 17.60 -1.02 -5.50
CA GLN A 6 16.41 -0.65 -6.26
C GLN A 6 16.00 -1.74 -7.24
N LYS A 7 16.96 -2.38 -7.93
CA LYS A 7 16.67 -3.50 -8.84
C LYS A 7 16.14 -4.70 -8.08
N GLN A 8 16.75 -5.06 -6.96
CA GLN A 8 16.30 -6.20 -6.15
C GLN A 8 14.90 -5.95 -5.57
N LEU A 9 14.63 -4.73 -5.11
CA LEU A 9 13.31 -4.31 -4.65
C LEU A 9 12.27 -4.39 -5.77
N GLY A 10 12.59 -3.85 -6.95
CA GLY A 10 11.71 -3.87 -8.12
C GLY A 10 11.33 -5.30 -8.53
N THR A 11 12.31 -6.21 -8.59
CA THR A 11 12.06 -7.64 -8.88
C THR A 11 11.14 -8.28 -7.85
N THR A 12 11.35 -7.97 -6.56
CA THR A 12 10.53 -8.51 -5.47
C THR A 12 9.09 -8.03 -5.56
N LEU A 13 8.90 -6.71 -5.74
CA LEU A 13 7.57 -6.11 -5.91
C LEU A 13 6.85 -6.66 -7.14
N TRP A 14 7.57 -6.85 -8.23
CA TRP A 14 7.00 -7.41 -9.46
C TRP A 14 6.54 -8.86 -9.28
N GLY A 15 7.31 -9.69 -8.56
CA GLY A 15 6.90 -11.06 -8.22
C GLY A 15 5.68 -11.13 -7.31
N ILE A 16 5.57 -10.21 -6.35
CA ILE A 16 4.38 -10.09 -5.49
C ILE A 16 3.16 -9.69 -6.33
N ALA A 17 3.31 -8.70 -7.21
CA ALA A 17 2.26 -8.25 -8.12
C ALA A 17 1.79 -9.40 -9.03
N ASP A 18 2.70 -10.21 -9.56
CA ASP A 18 2.36 -11.36 -10.41
C ASP A 18 1.57 -12.42 -9.64
N THR A 19 1.98 -12.69 -8.40
CA THR A 19 1.26 -13.62 -7.51
C THR A 19 -0.15 -13.13 -7.19
N LEU A 20 -0.30 -11.84 -6.89
CA LEU A 20 -1.60 -11.21 -6.59
C LEU A 20 -2.52 -11.14 -7.81
N ARG A 21 -1.96 -10.90 -9.00
CA ARG A 21 -2.71 -10.88 -10.26
C ARG A 21 -3.32 -12.24 -10.59
N GLY A 22 -2.61 -13.33 -10.29
CA GLY A 22 -3.06 -14.69 -10.60
C GLY A 22 -3.38 -14.86 -12.08
N ALA A 23 -4.59 -15.33 -12.39
CA ALA A 23 -5.06 -15.56 -13.76
C ALA A 23 -5.63 -14.31 -14.46
N MET A 24 -5.66 -13.14 -13.80
CA MET A 24 -6.22 -11.91 -14.37
C MET A 24 -5.29 -11.29 -15.41
N ASN A 25 -5.82 -10.57 -16.40
CA ASN A 25 -4.99 -9.82 -17.36
C ASN A 25 -4.14 -8.76 -16.64
N ALA A 26 -2.93 -8.50 -17.13
CA ALA A 26 -2.02 -7.51 -16.57
C ALA A 26 -2.57 -6.07 -16.65
N ASP A 27 -3.28 -5.74 -17.74
CA ASP A 27 -3.86 -4.41 -17.92
C ASP A 27 -5.01 -4.18 -16.93
N ASP A 28 -5.91 -5.16 -16.78
CA ASP A 28 -7.00 -5.09 -15.80
C ASP A 28 -6.47 -5.01 -14.36
N PHE A 29 -5.46 -5.81 -14.02
CA PHE A 29 -4.83 -5.77 -12.70
C PHE A 29 -4.24 -4.41 -12.38
N ARG A 30 -3.58 -3.80 -13.37
CA ARG A 30 -2.97 -2.49 -13.22
C ARG A 30 -4.01 -1.44 -12.85
N ASP A 31 -5.14 -1.41 -13.53
CA ASP A 31 -6.19 -0.40 -13.30
C ASP A 31 -6.80 -0.52 -11.90
N TYR A 32 -7.03 -1.74 -11.41
CA TYR A 32 -7.48 -1.95 -10.03
C TYR A 32 -6.42 -1.63 -8.98
N MET A 33 -5.20 -2.12 -9.18
CA MET A 33 -4.11 -1.91 -8.21
C MET A 33 -3.72 -0.45 -8.07
N LEU A 34 -3.77 0.34 -9.15
CA LEU A 34 -3.55 1.78 -9.07
C LEU A 34 -4.61 2.47 -8.20
N SER A 35 -5.88 2.06 -8.31
CA SER A 35 -6.96 2.57 -7.48
C SER A 35 -6.74 2.24 -5.98
N PHE A 36 -6.28 1.02 -5.68
CA PHE A 36 -5.95 0.63 -4.31
C PHE A 36 -4.73 1.37 -3.75
N LEU A 37 -3.68 1.55 -4.55
CA LEU A 37 -2.50 2.33 -4.14
C LEU A 37 -2.85 3.80 -3.90
N PHE A 38 -3.72 4.36 -4.75
CA PHE A 38 -4.22 5.72 -4.56
C PHE A 38 -5.06 5.84 -3.29
N LEU A 39 -5.98 4.90 -3.05
CA LEU A 39 -6.75 4.86 -1.81
C LEU A 39 -5.86 4.72 -0.59
N ARG A 40 -4.83 3.85 -0.64
CA ARG A 40 -3.86 3.70 0.45
C ARG A 40 -3.13 5.00 0.73
N TYR A 41 -2.64 5.68 -0.32
CA TYR A 41 -2.00 6.98 -0.18
C TYR A 41 -2.91 8.04 0.47
N LEU A 42 -4.17 8.13 0.03
CA LEU A 42 -5.13 9.05 0.63
C LEU A 42 -5.47 8.67 2.08
N SER A 43 -5.58 7.37 2.37
CA SER A 43 -5.89 6.85 3.71
C SER A 43 -4.76 7.18 4.68
N ASP A 44 -3.50 7.03 4.29
CA ASP A 44 -2.35 7.39 5.14
C ASP A 44 -2.37 8.89 5.50
N ASN A 45 -2.67 9.75 4.53
CA ASN A 45 -2.80 11.18 4.78
C ASN A 45 -4.02 11.50 5.68
N TYR A 46 -5.13 10.79 5.47
CA TYR A 46 -6.32 10.95 6.29
C TYR A 46 -6.09 10.51 7.73
N GLU A 47 -5.46 9.35 7.95
CA GLU A 47 -5.11 8.84 9.29
C GLU A 47 -4.18 9.80 10.01
N ALA A 48 -3.13 10.31 9.33
CA ALA A 48 -2.22 11.30 9.91
C ALA A 48 -2.95 12.59 10.32
N ALA A 49 -3.88 13.07 9.48
CA ALA A 49 -4.70 14.24 9.80
C ALA A 49 -5.66 13.95 10.97
N ALA A 50 -6.36 12.82 10.95
CA ALA A 50 -7.29 12.42 12.00
C ALA A 50 -6.58 12.25 13.36
N GLN A 51 -5.41 11.63 13.38
CA GLN A 51 -4.60 11.47 14.58
C GLN A 51 -4.14 12.82 15.13
N LYS A 52 -3.76 13.77 14.25
CA LYS A 52 -3.36 15.12 14.65
C LYS A 52 -4.53 15.90 15.26
N GLU A 53 -5.70 15.87 14.63
CA GLU A 53 -6.86 16.66 15.06
C GLU A 53 -7.55 16.07 16.30
N LEU A 54 -7.62 14.74 16.42
CA LEU A 54 -8.28 14.05 17.54
C LEU A 54 -7.36 13.85 18.75
N GLY A 55 -6.03 13.82 18.54
CA GLY A 55 -5.06 13.73 19.63
C GLY A 55 -5.30 12.56 20.58
N ALA A 56 -5.74 12.86 21.81
CA ALA A 56 -6.02 11.86 22.84
C ALA A 56 -7.29 11.04 22.57
N ASP A 57 -8.23 11.58 21.80
CA ASP A 57 -9.50 10.94 21.46
C ASP A 57 -9.38 10.02 20.22
N TYR A 58 -8.21 9.99 19.56
CA TYR A 58 -7.98 9.07 18.46
C TYR A 58 -8.01 7.62 18.96
N PRO A 59 -8.86 6.75 18.38
CA PRO A 59 -9.00 5.38 18.85
C PRO A 59 -7.68 4.64 18.70
N LYS A 60 -7.13 4.19 19.83
CA LYS A 60 -6.00 3.27 19.83
C LYS A 60 -6.54 1.89 19.51
N LEU A 61 -6.11 1.34 18.38
CA LEU A 61 -6.41 -0.05 18.07
C LEU A 61 -5.72 -0.93 19.12
N GLU A 62 -6.52 -1.65 19.90
CA GLU A 62 -6.03 -2.69 20.79
C GLU A 62 -5.27 -3.72 19.93
N THR A 63 -4.02 -4.00 20.29
CA THR A 63 -3.17 -4.96 19.57
C THR A 63 -3.60 -6.38 19.95
N ASN A 64 -4.79 -6.81 19.53
CA ASN A 64 -5.27 -8.17 19.72
C ASN A 64 -5.58 -8.82 18.35
N ASP A 65 -4.78 -9.86 18.08
CA ASP A 65 -4.79 -10.87 17.00
C ASP A 65 -4.30 -10.48 15.59
#